data_AF-A0A936NPU0-F1
#
_entry.id   AF-A0A936NPU0-F1
#
_cell.length_a   1.000
_cell.length_b   1.000
_cell.length_c   1.000
_cell.angle_alpha   90.00
_cell.angle_beta   90.00
_cell.angle_gamma   90.00
#
_symmetry.space_group_name_H-M   'P 1'
#
loop_
_entity.id
_entity.type
_entity.pdbx_description
1 polymer ?
#
loop_
_entity_poly.entity_id
_entity_poly.type
_entity_poly.pdbx_seq_one_letter_code
_entity_poly.pdbx_strand_id
1 'polypeptide(L)'
;MHKDESSEFYIGYQPQGPAGIMRYVRLRLILLAATVISVAILLVYGQRPFADSFFDFGNLQDFEGYVIERPVPLLMVEKIGAPGSLPVRRDYVLVAEGKHGAESIINGFNGKKVRLRGTLIRRDGIEMIEIAGGSVQAIGSKSRSLSKEGGAVGKYILTGEIVDSKCYLGVMNPGQSKPHRECASLCIRGGIPPLFVVRDAAGRKLHLWLLSADGLPVNMDVLDFVAEPVEISGAVEKIDGKLYFLIDPVSISRLKM
;
A
#
# COMPACT_ATOMS: atom_id res chain seq x y z
N MET A 1 60.19 -39.58 20.17
CA MET A 1 59.86 -38.72 19.00
C MET A 1 59.36 -37.40 19.56
N HIS A 2 60.28 -36.49 19.92
CA HIS A 2 59.95 -35.18 20.48
C HIS A 2 59.38 -34.32 19.35
N LYS A 3 58.10 -33.93 19.48
CA LYS A 3 57.51 -32.91 18.62
C LYS A 3 58.07 -31.58 19.11
N ASP A 4 58.93 -30.96 18.31
CA ASP A 4 59.58 -29.70 18.64
C ASP A 4 58.54 -28.58 18.76
N GLU A 5 58.21 -28.20 20.00
CA GLU A 5 57.24 -27.14 20.33
C GLU A 5 57.65 -25.78 19.76
N SER A 6 58.94 -25.59 19.41
CA SER A 6 59.44 -24.35 18.81
C SER A 6 58.92 -24.10 17.38
N SER A 7 58.39 -25.13 16.72
CA SER A 7 57.88 -25.05 15.34
C SER A 7 56.49 -24.38 15.21
N GLU A 8 55.78 -24.16 16.31
CA GLU A 8 54.45 -23.54 16.36
C GLU A 8 54.50 -22.07 16.79
N PHE A 9 55.67 -21.48 17.04
CA PHE A 9 55.79 -20.07 17.44
C PHE A 9 55.80 -19.14 16.23
N TYR A 10 54.87 -18.19 16.17
CA TYR A 10 54.78 -17.23 15.06
C TYR A 10 55.90 -16.17 15.14
N ILE A 11 56.70 -16.05 14.07
CA ILE A 11 57.80 -15.08 13.96
C ILE A 11 57.48 -14.09 12.83
N GLY A 12 57.26 -12.82 13.18
CA GLY A 12 56.68 -11.81 12.27
C GLY A 12 57.52 -11.38 11.06
N TYR A 13 58.81 -11.72 10.99
CA TYR A 13 59.66 -11.45 9.81
C TYR A 13 59.76 -12.65 8.85
N GLN A 14 59.24 -13.82 9.22
CA GLN A 14 59.20 -14.95 8.30
C GLN A 14 58.06 -14.79 7.29
N PRO A 15 58.28 -15.13 6.01
CA PRO A 15 57.28 -14.93 4.95
C PRO A 15 56.07 -15.85 5.08
N GLN A 16 56.16 -16.93 5.86
CA GLN A 16 55.08 -17.90 6.08
C GLN A 16 54.98 -18.24 7.57
N GLY A 17 53.77 -18.19 8.12
CA GLY A 17 53.51 -18.60 9.50
C GLY A 17 53.52 -20.13 9.67
N PRO A 18 53.68 -20.63 10.92
CA PRO A 18 53.62 -22.05 11.24
C PRO A 18 52.36 -22.74 10.70
N ALA A 19 52.49 -23.95 10.17
CA ALA A 19 51.41 -24.68 9.51
C ALA A 19 50.19 -24.93 10.43
N GLY A 20 50.40 -25.19 11.72
CA GLY A 20 49.34 -25.36 12.73
C GLY A 20 48.53 -24.08 12.94
N ILE A 21 49.21 -22.95 13.17
CA ILE A 21 48.59 -21.63 13.30
C ILE A 21 47.84 -21.25 12.02
N MET A 22 48.46 -21.41 10.84
CA MET A 22 47.84 -21.07 9.57
C MET A 22 46.60 -21.93 9.28
N ARG A 23 46.61 -23.22 9.65
CA ARG A 23 45.44 -24.10 9.54
C ARG A 23 44.33 -23.66 10.51
N TYR A 24 44.67 -23.33 11.75
CA TYR A 24 43.72 -22.82 12.73
C TYR A 24 43.06 -21.51 12.26
N VAL A 25 43.87 -20.54 11.83
CA VAL A 25 43.40 -19.26 11.29
C VAL A 25 42.52 -19.47 10.06
N ARG A 26 42.95 -20.30 9.09
CA ARG A 26 42.17 -20.59 7.89
C ARG A 26 40.82 -21.22 8.22
N LEU A 27 40.78 -22.18 9.13
CA LEU A 27 39.51 -22.79 9.58
C LEU A 27 38.59 -21.76 10.24
N ARG A 28 39.12 -20.88 11.10
CA ARG A 28 38.32 -19.81 11.72
C ARG A 28 37.81 -18.79 10.70
N LEU A 29 38.62 -18.41 9.71
CA LEU A 29 38.20 -17.53 8.61
C LEU A 29 37.11 -18.18 7.75
N ILE A 30 37.23 -19.47 7.42
CA ILE A 30 36.20 -20.21 6.68
C ILE A 30 34.90 -20.26 7.49
N LEU A 31 34.96 -20.57 8.79
CA LEU A 31 33.79 -20.59 9.66
C LEU A 31 33.14 -19.22 9.78
N LEU A 32 33.93 -18.16 9.91
CA LEU A 32 33.43 -16.78 9.94
C LEU A 32 32.73 -16.42 8.62
N ALA A 33 33.37 -16.70 7.48
CA ALA A 33 32.79 -16.46 6.16
C ALA A 33 31.49 -17.25 5.97
N ALA A 34 31.48 -18.54 6.34
CA ALA A 34 30.29 -19.38 6.29
C ALA A 34 29.16 -18.84 7.17
N THR A 35 29.49 -18.32 8.36
CA THR A 35 28.52 -17.70 9.27
C THR A 35 27.91 -16.44 8.66
N VAL A 36 28.73 -15.54 8.11
CA VAL A 36 28.26 -14.31 7.44
C VAL A 36 27.36 -14.65 6.27
N ILE A 37 27.74 -15.61 5.42
CA ILE A 37 26.94 -16.08 4.29
C ILE A 37 25.61 -16.67 4.78
N SER A 38 25.64 -17.50 5.83
CA SER A 38 24.44 -18.12 6.40
C SER A 38 23.48 -17.08 6.95
N VAL A 39 23.97 -16.07 7.67
CA VAL A 39 23.16 -14.96 8.17
C VAL A 39 22.57 -14.15 7.01
N ALA A 40 23.36 -13.86 5.97
CA ALA A 40 22.88 -13.16 4.78
C ALA A 40 21.76 -13.93 4.07
N ILE A 41 21.92 -15.25 3.88
CA ILE A 41 20.89 -16.13 3.32
C ILE A 41 19.63 -16.09 4.20
N LEU A 42 19.76 -16.27 5.52
CA LEU A 42 18.63 -16.21 6.44
C LEU A 42 17.90 -14.87 6.39
N LEU A 43 18.61 -13.75 6.24
CA LEU A 43 17.99 -12.44 6.09
C LEU A 43 17.25 -12.30 4.76
N VAL A 44 17.86 -12.73 3.64
CA VAL A 44 17.23 -12.66 2.31
C VAL A 44 15.95 -13.50 2.26
N TYR A 45 15.97 -14.72 2.80
CA TYR A 45 14.79 -15.59 2.81
C TYR A 45 13.81 -15.30 3.95
N GLY A 46 14.27 -14.64 5.03
CA GLY A 46 13.42 -14.24 6.15
C GLY A 46 12.68 -12.91 5.93
N GLN A 47 13.14 -12.08 5.00
CA GLN A 47 12.46 -10.85 4.62
C GLN A 47 11.25 -11.14 3.72
N ARG A 48 10.14 -10.44 3.96
CA ARG A 48 8.97 -10.51 3.07
C ARG A 48 9.31 -9.83 1.74
N PRO A 49 8.94 -10.41 0.59
CA PRO A 49 9.12 -9.74 -0.68
C PRO A 49 8.34 -8.43 -0.71
N PHE A 50 8.88 -7.45 -1.41
CA PHE A 50 8.16 -6.22 -1.73
C PHE A 50 6.89 -6.54 -2.51
N ALA A 51 5.85 -5.73 -2.30
CA ALA A 51 4.62 -5.87 -3.07
C ALA A 51 4.87 -5.45 -4.53
N ASP A 52 4.14 -6.06 -5.46
CA ASP A 52 4.04 -5.55 -6.83
C ASP A 52 3.17 -4.28 -6.83
N SER A 53 3.81 -3.17 -6.49
CA SER A 53 3.23 -1.84 -6.43
C SER A 53 4.04 -0.88 -7.28
N PHE A 54 3.37 0.01 -7.99
CA PHE A 54 3.99 0.93 -8.93
C PHE A 54 3.52 2.35 -8.68
N PHE A 55 4.46 3.28 -8.62
CA PHE A 55 4.20 4.71 -8.56
C PHE A 55 5.04 5.39 -9.65
N ASP A 56 4.37 5.96 -10.65
CA ASP A 56 5.01 6.63 -11.80
C ASP A 56 5.45 8.07 -11.43
N PHE A 57 6.28 8.16 -10.40
CA PHE A 57 6.66 9.45 -9.80
C PHE A 57 7.32 10.36 -10.82
N GLY A 58 6.83 11.61 -10.90
CA GLY A 58 7.34 12.63 -11.82
C GLY A 58 6.87 12.48 -13.27
N ASN A 59 6.21 11.38 -13.65
CA ASN A 59 5.66 11.20 -14.99
C ASN A 59 4.18 11.62 -15.02
N LEU A 60 3.96 12.90 -15.32
CA LEU A 60 2.61 13.46 -15.43
C LEU A 60 1.91 12.97 -16.70
N GLN A 61 0.72 12.41 -16.53
CA GLN A 61 -0.15 11.97 -17.62
C GLN A 61 -1.46 12.75 -17.60
N ASP A 62 -2.06 12.92 -18.78
CA ASP A 62 -3.40 13.50 -18.93
C ASP A 62 -4.48 12.42 -18.77
N PHE A 63 -5.51 12.75 -17.99
CA PHE A 63 -6.68 11.90 -17.78
C PHE A 63 -7.95 12.68 -18.08
N GLU A 64 -8.92 12.01 -18.70
CA GLU A 64 -10.25 12.54 -18.94
C GLU A 64 -11.32 11.55 -18.47
N GLY A 65 -12.27 12.02 -17.68
CA GLY A 65 -13.32 11.18 -17.13
C GLY A 65 -14.35 11.98 -16.35
N TYR A 66 -15.31 11.29 -15.76
CA TYR A 66 -16.31 11.89 -14.89
C TYR A 66 -15.88 11.79 -13.44
N VAL A 67 -15.99 12.89 -12.69
CA VAL A 67 -15.67 12.90 -11.26
C VAL A 67 -16.83 12.31 -10.46
N ILE A 68 -16.50 11.43 -9.53
CA ILE A 68 -17.39 10.97 -8.46
C ILE A 68 -16.76 11.44 -7.14
N GLU A 69 -17.46 12.33 -6.42
CA GLU A 69 -16.90 12.88 -5.17
C GLU A 69 -17.03 11.92 -3.98
N ARG A 70 -18.06 11.07 -3.98
CA ARG A 70 -18.43 10.23 -2.83
C ARG A 70 -18.77 8.81 -3.23
N PRO A 71 -18.58 7.81 -2.33
CA PRO A 71 -18.05 7.99 -0.97
C PRO A 71 -16.52 8.10 -0.91
N VAL A 72 -15.83 7.61 -1.95
CA VAL A 72 -14.40 7.81 -2.18
C VAL A 72 -14.24 8.65 -3.46
N PRO A 73 -13.38 9.68 -3.47
CA PRO A 73 -13.04 10.44 -4.67
C PRO A 73 -12.54 9.56 -5.81
N LEU A 74 -13.21 9.59 -6.96
CA LEU A 74 -12.87 8.77 -8.14
C LEU A 74 -12.94 9.58 -9.44
N LEU A 75 -12.12 9.21 -10.42
CA LEU A 75 -12.29 9.54 -11.82
C LEU A 75 -12.74 8.29 -12.57
N MET A 76 -13.98 8.31 -13.06
CA MET A 76 -14.56 7.27 -13.90
C MET A 76 -14.23 7.56 -15.37
N VAL A 77 -13.45 6.70 -16.00
CA VAL A 77 -13.04 6.78 -17.40
C VAL A 77 -13.77 5.69 -18.19
N GLU A 78 -14.54 6.08 -19.20
CA GLU A 78 -15.14 5.17 -20.16
C GLU A 78 -14.25 5.12 -21.40
N LYS A 79 -13.64 3.96 -21.67
CA LYS A 79 -12.97 3.71 -22.96
C LYS A 79 -13.96 3.03 -23.89
N ILE A 80 -14.25 3.69 -25.01
CA ILE A 80 -14.93 3.04 -26.14
C ILE A 80 -13.89 2.10 -26.75
N GLY A 81 -14.16 0.79 -26.72
CA GLY A 81 -13.29 -0.19 -27.36
C GLY A 81 -13.47 -0.20 -28.89
N ALA A 82 -12.99 -1.26 -29.54
CA ALA A 82 -13.20 -1.44 -30.98
C ALA A 82 -14.71 -1.41 -31.35
N PRO A 83 -15.06 -1.04 -32.60
CA PRO A 83 -16.46 -1.04 -33.05
C PRO A 83 -17.16 -2.37 -32.72
N GLY A 84 -18.28 -2.30 -31.99
CA GLY A 84 -19.05 -3.47 -31.53
C GLY A 84 -18.68 -4.00 -30.14
N SER A 85 -17.70 -3.41 -29.45
CA SER A 85 -17.40 -3.73 -28.05
C SER A 85 -18.16 -2.80 -27.08
N LEU A 86 -18.55 -3.35 -25.93
CA LEU A 86 -19.13 -2.56 -24.85
C LEU A 86 -18.08 -1.59 -24.27
N PRO A 87 -18.47 -0.37 -23.86
CA PRO A 87 -17.56 0.55 -23.19
C PRO A 87 -16.93 -0.11 -21.95
N VAL A 88 -15.61 -0.02 -21.82
CA VAL A 88 -14.90 -0.50 -20.63
C VAL A 88 -14.76 0.66 -19.65
N ARG A 89 -15.40 0.51 -18.49
CA ARG A 89 -15.25 1.43 -17.36
C ARG A 89 -13.96 1.13 -16.60
N ARG A 90 -13.17 2.17 -16.33
CA ARG A 90 -12.05 2.15 -15.39
C ARG A 90 -12.23 3.26 -14.38
N ASP A 91 -12.02 2.93 -13.11
CA ASP A 91 -12.15 3.89 -12.02
C ASP A 91 -10.79 4.09 -11.37
N TYR A 92 -10.35 5.35 -11.31
CA TYR A 92 -9.12 5.75 -10.63
C TYR A 92 -9.47 6.47 -9.33
N VAL A 93 -8.94 6.01 -8.20
CA VAL A 93 -9.06 6.74 -6.93
C VAL A 93 -8.28 8.05 -7.02
N LEU A 94 -8.83 9.12 -6.48
CA LEU A 94 -8.22 10.44 -6.53
C LEU A 94 -7.65 10.84 -5.17
N VAL A 95 -6.39 11.26 -5.18
CA VAL A 95 -5.71 11.89 -4.03
C VAL A 95 -4.98 13.15 -4.49
N ALA A 96 -4.67 14.04 -3.55
CA ALA A 96 -3.88 15.23 -3.83
C ALA A 96 -2.37 14.93 -3.61
N GLU A 97 -1.54 15.86 -4.06
CA GLU A 97 -0.11 15.87 -3.77
C GLU A 97 0.17 15.87 -2.26
N GLY A 98 1.28 15.25 -1.86
CA GLY A 98 1.68 15.18 -0.45
C GLY A 98 0.75 14.28 0.39
N LYS A 99 0.36 14.75 1.57
CA LYS A 99 -0.39 13.96 2.57
C LYS A 99 -1.88 14.31 2.60
N HIS A 100 -2.46 14.63 1.43
CA HIS A 100 -3.80 15.20 1.33
C HIS A 100 -4.74 14.34 0.47
N GLY A 101 -6.01 14.26 0.89
CA GLY A 101 -7.09 13.74 0.05
C GLY A 101 -7.44 14.68 -1.10
N ALA A 102 -8.21 14.20 -2.08
CA ALA A 102 -8.59 15.01 -3.24
C ALA A 102 -9.83 15.90 -3.02
N GLU A 103 -10.54 15.78 -1.90
CA GLU A 103 -11.88 16.38 -1.71
C GLU A 103 -11.91 17.89 -2.02
N SER A 104 -10.95 18.67 -1.53
CA SER A 104 -10.88 20.12 -1.78
C SER A 104 -10.60 20.47 -3.24
N ILE A 105 -9.93 19.60 -4.00
CA ILE A 105 -9.59 19.81 -5.41
C ILE A 105 -10.78 19.50 -6.32
N ILE A 106 -11.57 18.48 -5.96
CA ILE A 106 -12.65 17.98 -6.80
C ILE A 106 -14.05 18.44 -6.37
N ASN A 107 -14.15 19.24 -5.30
CA ASN A 107 -15.43 19.74 -4.81
C ASN A 107 -16.22 20.50 -5.89
N GLY A 108 -17.49 20.14 -6.07
CA GLY A 108 -18.36 20.74 -7.08
C GLY A 108 -18.16 20.19 -8.49
N PHE A 109 -17.34 19.14 -8.66
CA PHE A 109 -17.17 18.44 -9.94
C PHE A 109 -17.96 17.13 -10.04
N ASN A 110 -18.72 16.72 -9.01
CA ASN A 110 -19.50 15.48 -9.07
C ASN A 110 -20.40 15.39 -10.32
N GLY A 111 -20.23 14.30 -11.08
CA GLY A 111 -20.92 14.04 -12.35
C GLY A 111 -20.43 14.89 -13.52
N LYS A 112 -19.56 15.89 -13.31
CA LYS A 112 -18.95 16.67 -14.40
C LYS A 112 -17.82 15.86 -15.03
N LYS A 113 -17.72 15.98 -16.35
CA LYS A 113 -16.54 15.49 -17.07
C LYS A 113 -15.41 16.49 -16.89
N VAL A 114 -14.23 16.01 -16.55
CA VAL A 114 -13.03 16.83 -16.34
C VAL A 114 -11.87 16.28 -17.14
N ARG A 115 -10.93 17.16 -17.47
CA ARG A 115 -9.55 16.84 -17.80
C ARG A 115 -8.69 17.18 -16.59
N LEU A 116 -7.78 16.30 -16.20
CA LEU A 116 -6.82 16.55 -15.14
C LEU A 116 -5.45 15.94 -15.49
N ARG A 117 -4.40 16.41 -14.82
CA ARG A 117 -3.07 15.81 -14.90
C ARG A 117 -2.72 15.15 -13.57
N GLY A 118 -1.96 14.08 -13.62
CA GLY A 118 -1.49 13.42 -12.40
C GLY A 118 -0.54 12.27 -12.67
N THR A 119 -0.04 11.67 -11.60
CA THR A 119 0.85 10.50 -11.62
C THR A 119 0.06 9.25 -11.23
N LEU A 120 0.34 8.14 -11.91
CA LEU A 120 -0.37 6.87 -11.68
C LEU A 120 0.26 6.10 -10.51
N ILE A 121 -0.58 5.63 -9.60
CA ILE A 121 -0.26 4.71 -8.52
C ILE A 121 -1.10 3.44 -8.71
N ARG A 122 -0.51 2.25 -8.61
CA ARG A 122 -1.26 0.99 -8.74
C ARG A 122 -0.68 -0.14 -7.91
N ARG A 123 -1.57 -0.97 -7.35
CA ARG A 123 -1.25 -2.23 -6.68
C ARG A 123 -2.48 -3.12 -6.62
N ASP A 124 -2.28 -4.43 -6.77
CA ASP A 124 -3.32 -5.45 -6.59
C ASP A 124 -4.62 -5.16 -7.39
N GLY A 125 -4.50 -4.56 -8.58
CA GLY A 125 -5.64 -4.21 -9.44
C GLY A 125 -6.38 -2.91 -9.09
N ILE A 126 -5.94 -2.18 -8.05
CA ILE A 126 -6.44 -0.84 -7.72
C ILE A 126 -5.55 0.19 -8.39
N GLU A 127 -6.17 1.13 -9.12
CA GLU A 127 -5.51 2.28 -9.74
C GLU A 127 -5.91 3.58 -9.02
N MET A 128 -4.93 4.45 -8.81
CA MET A 128 -5.07 5.74 -8.13
C MET A 128 -4.28 6.80 -8.89
N ILE A 129 -4.78 8.04 -8.90
CA ILE A 129 -4.10 9.21 -9.47
C ILE A 129 -3.81 10.19 -8.34
N GLU A 130 -2.54 10.56 -8.19
CA GLU A 130 -2.17 11.77 -7.46
C GLU A 130 -2.34 12.96 -8.42
N ILE A 131 -3.33 13.80 -8.14
CA ILE A 131 -3.68 14.94 -8.99
C ILE A 131 -2.62 16.02 -8.85
N ALA A 132 -2.06 16.47 -9.98
CA ALA A 132 -1.19 17.64 -10.03
C ALA A 132 -1.99 18.91 -9.70
N GLY A 133 -1.49 19.72 -8.76
CA GLY A 133 -2.16 20.92 -8.30
C GLY A 133 -2.62 21.85 -9.42
N GLY A 134 -3.87 22.33 -9.36
CA GLY A 134 -4.45 23.27 -10.33
C GLY A 134 -4.69 22.71 -11.73
N SER A 135 -4.56 21.40 -11.94
CA SER A 135 -4.71 20.80 -13.28
C SER A 135 -6.15 20.45 -13.67
N VAL A 136 -7.08 20.40 -12.71
CA VAL A 136 -8.47 19.96 -12.95
C VAL A 136 -9.24 21.04 -13.72
N GLN A 137 -9.79 20.67 -14.87
CA GLN A 137 -10.56 21.54 -15.75
C GLN A 137 -11.85 20.84 -16.16
N ALA A 138 -13.01 21.47 -15.95
CA ALA A 138 -14.27 20.96 -16.47
C ALA A 138 -14.26 20.99 -18.01
N ILE A 139 -14.65 19.88 -18.63
CA ILE A 139 -14.81 19.75 -20.07
C ILE A 139 -16.27 19.43 -20.39
N GLY A 140 -16.98 20.42 -20.96
CA GLY A 140 -18.42 20.32 -21.22
C GLY A 140 -19.28 20.93 -20.11
N SER A 141 -20.55 21.19 -20.44
CA SER A 141 -21.46 21.95 -19.58
C SER A 141 -22.50 21.11 -18.83
N LYS A 142 -22.64 19.82 -19.16
CA LYS A 142 -23.65 18.95 -18.55
C LYS A 142 -23.01 17.98 -17.56
N SER A 143 -23.51 18.01 -16.32
CA SER A 143 -23.26 16.95 -15.35
C SER A 143 -24.10 15.72 -15.73
N ARG A 144 -23.51 14.53 -15.61
CA ARG A 144 -24.18 13.25 -15.78
C ARG A 144 -24.58 12.72 -14.41
N SER A 145 -25.82 12.25 -14.28
CA SER A 145 -26.19 11.41 -13.15
C SER A 145 -25.45 10.08 -13.29
N LEU A 146 -24.51 9.81 -12.39
CA LEU A 146 -23.77 8.56 -12.34
C LEU A 146 -24.52 7.64 -11.39
N SER A 147 -25.28 6.70 -11.95
CA SER A 147 -25.90 5.62 -11.17
C SER A 147 -24.81 4.73 -10.60
N LYS A 148 -24.80 4.57 -9.29
CA LYS A 148 -23.93 3.62 -8.59
C LYS A 148 -24.61 2.26 -8.66
N GLU A 149 -23.97 1.29 -9.30
CA GLU A 149 -24.46 -0.09 -9.30
C GLU A 149 -23.85 -0.81 -8.10
N GLY A 150 -24.70 -1.25 -7.18
CA GLY A 150 -24.21 -1.87 -5.97
C GLY A 150 -25.29 -2.26 -4.99
N GLY A 151 -24.85 -2.86 -3.89
CA GLY A 151 -25.73 -3.25 -2.80
C GLY A 151 -24.98 -3.86 -1.63
N ALA A 152 -25.74 -4.13 -0.57
CA ALA A 152 -25.24 -4.81 0.61
C ALA A 152 -24.76 -6.23 0.27
N VAL A 153 -23.55 -6.55 0.72
CA VAL A 153 -23.00 -7.91 0.66
C VAL A 153 -23.37 -8.68 1.92
N GLY A 154 -23.23 -8.05 3.09
CA GLY A 154 -23.55 -8.66 4.38
C GLY A 154 -22.88 -7.95 5.55
N LYS A 155 -23.14 -8.44 6.77
CA LYS A 155 -22.44 -7.99 7.99
C LYS A 155 -21.33 -8.98 8.33
N TYR A 156 -20.17 -8.46 8.71
CA TYR A 156 -18.96 -9.25 8.95
C TYR A 156 -18.19 -8.72 10.16
N ILE A 157 -17.51 -9.64 10.84
CA ILE A 157 -16.41 -9.33 11.76
C ILE A 157 -15.14 -9.75 11.04
N LEU A 158 -14.24 -8.80 10.83
CA LEU A 158 -13.07 -8.97 9.98
C LEU A 158 -11.80 -8.58 10.73
N THR A 159 -10.78 -9.42 10.63
CA THR A 159 -9.45 -9.17 11.15
C THR A 159 -8.52 -8.70 10.05
N GLY A 160 -7.81 -7.60 10.27
CA GLY A 160 -6.96 -7.00 9.24
C GLY A 160 -6.13 -5.83 9.75
N GLU A 161 -5.72 -4.97 8.83
CA GLU A 161 -4.91 -3.78 9.10
C GLU A 161 -5.53 -2.55 8.42
N ILE A 162 -5.67 -1.44 9.15
CA ILE A 162 -6.04 -0.14 8.59
C ILE A 162 -4.78 0.51 8.00
N VAL A 163 -4.80 0.86 6.72
CA VAL A 163 -3.67 1.45 6.00
C VAL A 163 -4.06 2.75 5.32
N ASP A 164 -3.10 3.66 5.18
CA ASP A 164 -3.21 4.76 4.22
C ASP A 164 -3.20 4.21 2.79
N SER A 165 -4.23 4.51 2.01
CA SER A 165 -4.39 3.91 0.68
C SER A 165 -3.30 4.36 -0.29
N LYS A 166 -2.85 5.61 -0.24
CA LYS A 166 -1.85 6.15 -1.17
C LYS A 166 -0.49 5.47 -1.03
N CYS A 167 0.06 5.46 0.19
CA CYS A 167 1.30 4.77 0.49
C CYS A 167 1.17 3.27 0.28
N TYR A 168 0.08 2.65 0.74
CA TYR A 168 -0.16 1.22 0.53
C TYR A 168 -0.16 0.83 -0.96
N LEU A 169 -0.76 1.64 -1.83
CA LEU A 169 -0.88 1.32 -3.25
C LEU A 169 0.40 1.55 -4.07
N GLY A 170 1.40 2.25 -3.54
CA GLY A 170 2.71 2.30 -4.23
C GLY A 170 3.62 3.46 -3.89
N VAL A 171 3.14 4.51 -3.21
CA VAL A 171 4.02 5.61 -2.79
C VAL A 171 5.05 5.16 -1.75
N MET A 172 4.76 4.06 -1.02
CA MET A 172 5.71 3.42 -0.11
C MET A 172 5.65 1.90 -0.26
N ASN A 173 6.80 1.23 -0.28
CA ASN A 173 6.88 -0.23 -0.31
C ASN A 173 7.91 -0.71 0.74
N PRO A 174 7.47 -1.18 1.93
CA PRO A 174 6.09 -1.50 2.31
C PRO A 174 5.30 -0.28 2.84
N GLY A 175 4.10 -0.05 2.30
CA GLY A 175 3.12 0.91 2.83
C GLY A 175 2.17 0.30 3.88
N GLN A 176 2.70 -0.52 4.79
CA GLN A 176 1.92 -1.21 5.82
C GLN A 176 2.75 -1.53 7.06
N SER A 177 2.06 -1.88 8.14
CA SER A 177 2.54 -2.28 9.45
C SER A 177 3.32 -1.17 10.18
N LYS A 178 3.83 -1.46 11.38
CA LYS A 178 4.43 -0.45 12.29
C LYS A 178 5.36 0.59 11.64
N PRO A 179 6.28 0.25 10.72
CA PRO A 179 7.14 1.24 10.06
C PRO A 179 6.39 2.33 9.28
N HIS A 180 5.16 2.05 8.86
CA HIS A 180 4.31 2.97 8.11
C HIS A 180 3.39 3.82 8.99
N ARG A 181 3.23 3.48 10.29
CA ARG A 181 2.17 4.03 11.17
C ARG A 181 2.11 5.55 11.22
N GLU A 182 3.23 6.22 11.45
CA GLU A 182 3.26 7.69 11.54
C GLU A 182 2.95 8.35 10.20
N CYS A 183 3.54 7.83 9.12
CA CYS A 183 3.29 8.32 7.76
C CYS A 183 1.80 8.18 7.41
N ALA A 184 1.24 7.00 7.67
CA ALA A 184 -0.15 6.65 7.40
C ALA A 184 -1.12 7.53 8.20
N SER A 185 -0.85 7.75 9.49
CA SER A 185 -1.68 8.59 10.35
C SER A 185 -1.77 10.02 9.82
N LEU A 186 -0.66 10.58 9.33
CA LEU A 186 -0.66 11.92 8.74
C LEU A 186 -1.41 11.97 7.40
N CYS A 187 -1.27 10.95 6.55
CA CYS A 187 -1.97 10.86 5.27
C CYS A 187 -3.49 10.73 5.45
N ILE A 188 -3.92 9.84 6.35
CA ILE A 188 -5.34 9.65 6.69
C ILE A 188 -5.90 10.94 7.32
N ARG A 189 -5.18 11.56 8.26
CA ARG A 189 -5.59 12.85 8.84
C ARG A 189 -5.77 13.94 7.78
N GLY A 190 -4.94 13.95 6.75
CA GLY A 190 -5.05 14.91 5.64
C GLY A 190 -6.15 14.58 4.62
N GLY A 191 -6.98 13.57 4.88
CA GLY A 191 -8.17 13.25 4.08
C GLY A 191 -7.95 12.15 3.05
N ILE A 192 -6.81 11.46 3.03
CA ILE A 192 -6.63 10.29 2.15
C ILE A 192 -7.55 9.15 2.65
N PRO A 193 -8.41 8.56 1.80
CA PRO A 193 -9.36 7.54 2.24
C PRO A 193 -8.63 6.30 2.79
N PRO A 194 -8.94 5.85 4.02
CA PRO A 194 -8.32 4.66 4.60
C PRO A 194 -8.82 3.38 3.92
N LEU A 195 -7.91 2.41 3.77
CA LEU A 195 -8.24 1.04 3.35
C LEU A 195 -8.12 0.11 4.57
N PHE A 196 -9.04 -0.85 4.68
CA PHE A 196 -8.88 -2.02 5.53
C PHE A 196 -8.45 -3.20 4.69
N VAL A 197 -7.26 -3.71 4.97
CA VAL A 197 -6.68 -4.84 4.23
C VAL A 197 -6.84 -6.10 5.08
N VAL A 198 -7.63 -7.03 4.57
CA VAL A 198 -7.89 -8.33 5.20
C VAL A 198 -7.40 -9.45 4.31
N ARG A 199 -7.37 -10.68 4.83
CA ARG A 199 -7.12 -11.88 4.03
C ARG A 199 -8.32 -12.81 4.10
N ASP A 200 -8.70 -13.37 2.96
CA ASP A 200 -9.72 -14.42 2.93
C ASP A 200 -9.15 -15.78 3.37
N ALA A 201 -10.00 -16.79 3.41
CA ALA A 201 -9.61 -18.16 3.79
C ALA A 201 -8.55 -18.78 2.87
N ALA A 202 -8.42 -18.31 1.63
CA ALA A 202 -7.39 -18.73 0.68
C ALA A 202 -6.10 -17.89 0.81
N GLY A 203 -6.03 -16.98 1.79
CA GLY A 203 -4.90 -16.08 2.01
C GLY A 203 -4.82 -14.89 1.04
N ARG A 204 -5.80 -14.73 0.14
CA ARG A 204 -5.87 -13.63 -0.83
C ARG A 204 -6.23 -12.35 -0.10
N LYS A 205 -5.59 -11.25 -0.50
CA LYS A 205 -5.89 -9.94 0.07
C LYS A 205 -7.21 -9.42 -0.47
N LEU A 206 -8.02 -8.87 0.42
CA LEU A 206 -9.18 -8.06 0.07
C LEU A 206 -8.95 -6.65 0.60
N HIS A 207 -9.34 -5.67 -0.20
CA HIS A 207 -9.17 -4.25 0.10
C HIS A 207 -10.55 -3.63 0.22
N LEU A 208 -10.86 -3.13 1.42
CA LEU A 208 -12.15 -2.52 1.72
C LEU A 208 -11.95 -1.05 2.06
N TRP A 209 -12.62 -0.15 1.35
CA TRP A 209 -12.61 1.28 1.69
C TRP A 209 -13.38 1.50 2.98
N LEU A 210 -12.73 2.08 3.98
CA LEU A 210 -13.34 2.31 5.29
C LEU A 210 -14.15 3.60 5.30
N LEU A 211 -15.39 3.48 5.75
CA LEU A 211 -16.33 4.58 5.93
C LEU A 211 -17.08 4.39 7.25
N SER A 212 -17.70 5.45 7.74
CA SER A 212 -18.65 5.34 8.84
C SER A 212 -19.89 4.54 8.43
N ALA A 213 -20.73 4.16 9.40
CA ALA A 213 -22.02 3.52 9.16
C ALA A 213 -22.93 4.32 8.20
N ASP A 214 -22.79 5.65 8.17
CA ASP A 214 -23.53 6.57 7.28
C ASP A 214 -22.85 6.80 5.92
N GLY A 215 -21.75 6.09 5.63
CA GLY A 215 -20.98 6.24 4.39
C GLY A 215 -20.15 7.52 4.32
N LEU A 216 -19.82 8.12 5.47
CA LEU A 216 -18.98 9.32 5.57
C LEU A 216 -17.51 8.94 5.81
N PRO A 217 -16.55 9.86 5.56
CA PRO A 217 -15.15 9.64 5.89
C PRO A 217 -14.96 9.33 7.39
N VAL A 218 -14.17 8.30 7.70
CA VAL A 218 -13.90 7.84 9.09
C VAL A 218 -12.48 8.21 9.55
N ASN A 219 -11.80 9.07 8.79
CA ASN A 219 -10.36 9.32 8.85
C ASN A 219 -9.86 9.63 10.27
N MET A 220 -10.54 10.53 10.98
CA MET A 220 -10.10 10.95 12.32
C MET A 220 -10.34 9.87 13.38
N ASP A 221 -11.39 9.09 13.23
CA ASP A 221 -11.82 8.12 14.23
C ASP A 221 -10.97 6.84 14.23
N VAL A 222 -10.22 6.58 13.15
CA VAL A 222 -9.39 5.38 13.01
C VAL A 222 -7.91 5.60 13.32
N LEU A 223 -7.45 6.84 13.56
CA LEU A 223 -6.02 7.18 13.63
C LEU A 223 -5.25 6.35 14.67
N ASP A 224 -5.86 6.04 15.80
CA ASP A 224 -5.22 5.28 16.88
C ASP A 224 -4.95 3.82 16.50
N PHE A 225 -5.64 3.30 15.49
CA PHE A 225 -5.63 1.89 15.08
C PHE A 225 -4.88 1.64 13.76
N VAL A 226 -4.26 2.68 13.20
CA VAL A 226 -3.57 2.61 11.91
C VAL A 226 -2.31 1.75 12.00
N ALA A 227 -2.09 0.95 10.96
CA ALA A 227 -0.91 0.14 10.73
C ALA A 227 -0.60 -0.88 11.83
N GLU A 228 -1.64 -1.36 12.51
CA GLU A 228 -1.59 -2.45 13.48
C GLU A 228 -2.73 -3.46 13.26
N PRO A 229 -2.58 -4.71 13.73
CA PRO A 229 -3.64 -5.72 13.59
C PRO A 229 -4.85 -5.36 14.47
N VAL A 230 -6.02 -5.28 13.83
CA VAL A 230 -7.29 -5.00 14.50
C VAL A 230 -8.40 -5.91 13.99
N GLU A 231 -9.41 -6.09 14.83
CA GLU A 231 -10.70 -6.68 14.47
C GLU A 231 -11.77 -5.60 14.46
N ILE A 232 -12.59 -5.60 13.41
CA ILE A 232 -13.63 -4.59 13.20
C ILE A 232 -14.91 -5.30 12.78
N SER A 233 -16.05 -4.85 13.33
CA SER A 233 -17.38 -5.32 12.95
C SER A 233 -18.10 -4.27 12.11
N GLY A 234 -18.76 -4.67 11.03
CA GLY A 234 -19.46 -3.73 10.17
C GLY A 234 -20.26 -4.38 9.05
N ALA A 235 -20.79 -3.54 8.16
CA ALA A 235 -21.47 -3.97 6.95
C ALA A 235 -20.55 -3.77 5.74
N VAL A 236 -20.45 -4.80 4.90
CA VAL A 236 -19.75 -4.72 3.61
C VAL A 236 -20.77 -4.42 2.52
N GLU A 237 -20.46 -3.41 1.73
CA GLU A 237 -21.18 -3.07 0.50
C GLU A 237 -20.26 -3.22 -0.69
N LYS A 238 -20.85 -3.59 -1.84
CA LYS A 238 -20.14 -3.61 -3.10
C LYS A 238 -20.75 -2.58 -4.02
N ILE A 239 -19.95 -1.59 -4.43
CA ILE A 239 -20.38 -0.52 -5.35
C ILE A 239 -19.36 -0.44 -6.47
N ASP A 240 -19.82 -0.59 -7.72
CA ASP A 240 -19.01 -0.52 -8.93
C ASP A 240 -17.71 -1.36 -8.83
N GLY A 241 -17.89 -2.60 -8.38
CA GLY A 241 -16.80 -3.57 -8.20
C GLY A 241 -15.92 -3.38 -6.96
N LYS A 242 -16.01 -2.26 -6.25
CA LYS A 242 -15.22 -1.96 -5.04
C LYS A 242 -15.96 -2.38 -3.78
N LEU A 243 -15.21 -2.84 -2.79
CA LEU A 243 -15.74 -3.16 -1.47
C LEU A 243 -15.60 -1.94 -0.55
N TYR A 244 -16.68 -1.61 0.13
CA TYR A 244 -16.75 -0.59 1.17
C TYR A 244 -17.11 -1.29 2.47
N PHE A 245 -16.42 -0.94 3.55
CA PHE A 245 -16.70 -1.48 4.87
C PHE A 245 -17.20 -0.34 5.75
N LEU A 246 -18.52 -0.34 5.96
CA LEU A 246 -19.24 0.62 6.78
C LEU A 246 -19.15 0.18 8.23
N ILE A 247 -18.49 0.98 9.05
CA ILE A 247 -18.17 0.62 10.43
C ILE A 247 -18.65 1.70 11.41
N ASP A 248 -18.94 1.26 12.64
CA ASP A 248 -18.94 2.16 13.79
C ASP A 248 -17.52 2.15 14.37
N PRO A 249 -16.80 3.28 14.50
CA PRO A 249 -15.45 3.32 15.07
C PRO A 249 -15.33 2.65 16.44
N VAL A 250 -16.41 2.63 17.25
CA VAL A 250 -16.40 1.96 18.56
C VAL A 250 -16.29 0.43 18.46
N SER A 251 -16.53 -0.14 17.27
CA SER A 251 -16.39 -1.57 17.01
C SER A 251 -14.94 -2.03 16.81
N ILE A 252 -14.00 -1.10 16.67
CA ILE A 252 -12.60 -1.41 16.42
C ILE A 252 -11.95 -1.91 17.70
N SER A 253 -11.37 -3.10 17.66
CA SER A 253 -10.64 -3.69 18.77
C SER A 253 -9.24 -4.12 18.36
N ARG A 254 -8.26 -3.87 19.23
CA ARG A 254 -6.90 -4.38 19.04
C ARG A 254 -6.90 -5.88 19.34
N LEU A 255 -6.25 -6.66 18.47
CA LEU A 255 -6.01 -8.05 18.77
C LEU A 255 -5.06 -8.15 19.97
N LYS A 256 -5.44 -8.91 20.99
CA LYS A 256 -4.53 -9.28 22.07
C LYS A 256 -3.44 -10.16 21.45
N MET A 257 -2.22 -9.63 21.37
CA MET A 257 -1.03 -10.37 20.97
C MET A 257 -0.59 -11.32 22.09
#